data_AF-A0A6J0E657-F1
#
_entry.id   AF-A0A6J0E657-F1
#
_cell.length_a   1.000
_cell.length_b   1.000
_cell.length_c   1.000
_cell.angle_alpha   90.00
_cell.angle_beta   90.00
_cell.angle_gamma   90.00
#
_symmetry.space_group_name_H-M   'P 1'
#
loop_
_entity.id
_entity.type
_entity.pdbx_description
1 polymer ?
#
loop_
_entity_poly.entity_id
_entity_poly.type
_entity_poly.pdbx_seq_one_letter_code
_entity_poly.pdbx_strand_id
1 'polypeptide(L)'
;MDTGLSGLLLLLCALPWAEGGKVLVIPMEGSHWLSMRDVTKELHAQGHQIVVLAPDVTLHIKGEDFFTFKTYAFPYTNEEYQEKVLGNIKKAFETQDTVKLFFESMEALRNFSELYTNSCVALLYNKTLIQQLNSSSFDVILTDPIFPCGAVLAKYLQIPAVFFLRSIPCGIDYEATQCPNPSSYVPRLLTTLSDHMSFLQRVKNMLYPLTLKYICHISFSPYERLASELLQREVSLVEVLSHASVWLFRGDFVLDYPRPIMPNMVFIGGINCANRKPLHQEFEAYVNASGEHGIVVFSLGSMVSEIPEKKAMEIAEALGRIPQTVLWRYTGPRPSNLAKNTILVKWLPQNDLLGHPKARAFITHSGSHGIYEGICNGVPMVMMPLFGDQMDNAKRMETRGAGVSLNVLEMTADDLENALKAVINDKSYKENIMRLSRLHKDRPIEPLDLAVFWVEYVMRNKGAPHLRPAAHDLTWYQYHSLDVIGFLLAIVLTVVFTVFKCCAYGCRKCFGKKGRVKKSHKSKTH
;
A
#
# COMPACT_ATOMS: atom_id res chain seq x y z
N MET A 1 15.11 60.08 5.31
CA MET A 1 14.42 58.82 5.66
C MET A 1 14.31 57.85 4.47
N ASP A 2 14.76 58.23 3.27
CA ASP A 2 14.54 57.42 2.05
C ASP A 2 15.58 56.33 1.76
N THR A 3 16.77 56.37 2.37
CA THR A 3 17.84 55.39 2.09
C THR A 3 17.59 54.03 2.76
N GLY A 4 16.87 54.01 3.89
CA GLY A 4 16.51 52.76 4.58
C GLY A 4 15.40 51.98 3.88
N LEU A 5 14.47 52.67 3.22
CA LEU A 5 13.34 52.04 2.53
C LEU A 5 13.79 51.37 1.22
N SER A 6 14.66 52.02 0.45
CA SER A 6 15.26 51.43 -0.76
C SER A 6 16.15 50.22 -0.44
N GLY A 7 16.89 50.24 0.68
CA GLY A 7 17.67 49.09 1.14
C GLY A 7 16.80 47.89 1.54
N LEU A 8 15.65 48.14 2.18
CA LEU A 8 14.69 47.10 2.55
C LEU A 8 14.00 46.48 1.32
N LEU A 9 13.66 47.29 0.32
CA LEU A 9 13.09 46.84 -0.96
C LEU A 9 14.09 45.99 -1.76
N LEU A 10 15.37 46.37 -1.78
CA LEU A 10 16.44 45.59 -2.42
C LEU A 10 16.67 44.23 -1.71
N LEU A 11 16.55 44.19 -0.38
CA LEU A 11 16.61 42.94 0.39
C LEU A 11 15.41 42.03 0.12
N LEU A 12 14.21 42.58 -0.06
CA LEU A 12 12.99 41.83 -0.43
C LEU A 12 13.05 41.28 -1.86
N CYS A 13 13.75 41.94 -2.79
CA CYS A 13 13.98 41.43 -4.15
C CYS A 13 15.11 40.38 -4.23
N ALA A 14 15.99 40.31 -3.23
CA ALA A 14 17.09 39.35 -3.16
C ALA A 14 16.72 38.05 -2.42
N LEU A 15 15.61 38.04 -1.68
CA LEU A 15 15.03 36.81 -1.17
C LEU A 15 14.42 36.04 -2.36
N PRO A 16 14.73 34.75 -2.55
CA PRO A 16 14.03 33.95 -3.53
C PRO A 16 12.54 34.07 -3.21
N TRP A 17 11.76 34.59 -4.16
CA TRP A 17 10.31 34.56 -4.06
C TRP A 17 9.96 33.08 -3.94
N ALA A 18 9.47 32.67 -2.78
CA ALA A 18 8.95 31.33 -2.59
C ALA A 18 7.67 31.25 -3.43
N GLU A 19 7.80 30.93 -4.72
CA GLU A 19 6.66 30.60 -5.56
C GLU A 19 6.10 29.27 -5.07
N GLY A 20 5.08 29.35 -4.22
CA GLY A 20 4.30 28.20 -3.81
C GLY A 20 3.58 27.60 -5.01
N GLY A 21 3.92 26.37 -5.36
CA GLY A 21 3.18 25.58 -6.36
C GLY A 21 1.73 25.30 -5.94
N LYS A 22 0.90 24.98 -6.93
CA LYS A 22 -0.52 24.67 -6.78
C LYS A 22 -0.77 23.17 -6.89
N VAL A 23 -1.22 22.56 -5.80
CA VAL A 23 -1.40 21.11 -5.65
C VAL A 23 -2.88 20.76 -5.67
N LEU A 24 -3.27 19.86 -6.56
CA LEU A 24 -4.59 19.22 -6.53
C LEU A 24 -4.49 17.89 -5.78
N VAL A 25 -5.23 17.77 -4.68
CA VAL A 25 -5.25 16.56 -3.85
C VAL A 25 -6.54 15.79 -4.12
N ILE A 26 -6.41 14.52 -4.49
CA ILE A 26 -7.55 13.61 -4.73
C ILE A 26 -7.38 12.41 -3.80
N PRO A 27 -7.97 12.48 -2.60
CA PRO A 27 -7.73 11.49 -1.56
C PRO A 27 -8.60 10.24 -1.71
N MET A 28 -8.29 9.25 -0.89
CA MET A 28 -9.18 8.11 -0.60
C MET A 28 -9.61 8.15 0.87
N GLU A 29 -10.82 7.68 1.15
CA GLU A 29 -11.39 7.67 2.50
C GLU A 29 -10.65 6.77 3.49
N GLY A 30 -11.02 6.88 4.77
CA GLY A 30 -10.46 6.04 5.82
C GLY A 30 -9.06 6.48 6.23
N SER A 31 -8.19 5.49 6.51
CA SER A 31 -6.80 5.75 6.92
C SER A 31 -5.97 6.42 5.83
N HIS A 32 -6.34 6.25 4.55
CA HIS A 32 -5.62 6.82 3.41
C HIS A 32 -5.59 8.35 3.49
N TRP A 33 -6.75 8.98 3.70
CA TRP A 33 -6.87 10.41 3.94
C TRP A 33 -6.11 10.87 5.17
N LEU A 34 -6.20 10.16 6.30
CA LEU A 34 -5.58 10.59 7.56
C LEU A 34 -4.07 10.84 7.41
N SER A 35 -3.35 9.97 6.69
CA SER A 35 -1.91 10.18 6.41
C SER A 35 -1.66 11.21 5.31
N MET A 36 -2.50 11.24 4.27
CA MET A 36 -2.33 12.20 3.17
C MET A 36 -2.58 13.64 3.64
N ARG A 37 -3.53 13.83 4.56
CA ARG A 37 -3.84 15.13 5.18
C ARG A 37 -2.61 15.74 5.85
N ASP A 38 -1.76 14.93 6.48
CA ASP A 38 -0.54 15.44 7.13
C ASP A 38 0.46 15.96 6.08
N VAL A 39 0.60 15.28 4.93
CA VAL A 39 1.38 15.79 3.78
C VAL A 39 0.77 17.07 3.24
N THR A 40 -0.54 17.11 3.06
CA THR A 40 -1.28 18.29 2.59
C THR A 40 -1.07 19.49 3.51
N LYS A 41 -1.09 19.26 4.83
CA LYS A 41 -0.87 20.29 5.83
C LYS A 41 0.56 20.83 5.79
N GLU A 42 1.54 19.94 5.65
CA GLU A 42 2.94 20.37 5.57
C GLU A 42 3.21 21.12 4.26
N LEU A 43 2.69 20.65 3.12
CA LEU A 43 2.77 21.40 1.85
C LEU A 43 2.18 22.81 1.98
N HIS A 44 1.03 22.96 2.65
CA HIS A 44 0.47 24.28 2.92
C HIS A 44 1.39 25.13 3.81
N ALA A 45 1.98 24.55 4.85
CA ALA A 45 2.93 25.25 5.72
C ALA A 45 4.19 25.73 4.97
N GLN A 46 4.59 25.02 3.91
CA GLN A 46 5.66 25.42 2.99
C GLN A 46 5.20 26.46 1.93
N GLY A 47 3.97 26.95 1.99
CA GLY A 47 3.46 28.02 1.14
C GLY A 47 2.70 27.57 -0.11
N HIS A 48 2.44 26.27 -0.28
CA HIS A 48 1.72 25.75 -1.44
C HIS A 48 0.21 26.04 -1.37
N GLN A 49 -0.38 26.31 -2.54
CA GLN A 49 -1.82 26.44 -2.68
C GLN A 49 -2.44 25.06 -2.86
N ILE A 50 -3.25 24.64 -1.90
CA ILE A 50 -3.86 23.31 -1.90
C ILE A 50 -5.35 23.39 -2.26
N VAL A 51 -5.76 22.55 -3.21
CA VAL A 51 -7.17 22.24 -3.45
C VAL A 51 -7.41 20.76 -3.19
N VAL A 52 -8.26 20.43 -2.22
CA VAL A 52 -8.70 19.05 -1.97
C VAL A 52 -10.03 18.85 -2.69
N LEU A 53 -10.08 17.87 -3.58
CA LEU A 53 -11.26 17.50 -4.35
C LEU A 53 -11.79 16.14 -3.90
N ALA A 54 -12.98 16.11 -3.32
CA ALA A 54 -13.61 14.90 -2.82
C ALA A 54 -15.11 14.87 -3.18
N PRO A 55 -15.80 13.72 -3.06
CA PRO A 55 -17.26 13.72 -3.10
C PRO A 55 -17.88 14.57 -1.98
N ASP A 56 -19.14 14.97 -2.14
CA ASP A 56 -19.92 15.62 -1.08
C ASP A 56 -20.34 14.67 0.07
N VAL A 57 -20.28 13.36 -0.18
CA VAL A 57 -20.48 12.28 0.80
C VAL A 57 -19.13 11.69 1.22
N THR A 58 -18.76 11.87 2.49
CA THR A 58 -17.44 11.53 3.04
C THR A 58 -17.54 11.00 4.48
N LEU A 59 -16.56 10.19 4.91
CA LEU A 59 -16.43 9.71 6.30
C LEU A 59 -15.54 10.63 7.13
N HIS A 60 -14.35 10.92 6.60
CA HIS A 60 -13.29 11.60 7.35
C HIS A 60 -12.75 12.85 6.65
N ILE A 61 -13.06 13.04 5.36
CA ILE A 61 -12.62 14.21 4.61
C ILE A 61 -13.56 15.38 4.91
N LYS A 62 -13.06 16.41 5.58
CA LYS A 62 -13.82 17.61 5.95
C LYS A 62 -13.04 18.85 5.55
N GLY A 63 -13.72 19.97 5.34
CA GLY A 63 -13.04 21.26 5.11
C GLY A 63 -12.23 21.67 6.33
N GLU A 64 -11.01 22.16 6.10
CA GLU A 64 -10.10 22.70 7.10
C GLU A 64 -9.46 23.99 6.55
N ASP A 65 -9.00 24.88 7.42
CA ASP A 65 -8.60 26.25 7.04
C ASP A 65 -7.33 26.33 6.16
N PHE A 66 -6.55 25.25 6.06
CA PHE A 66 -5.29 25.21 5.32
C PHE A 66 -5.42 24.70 3.87
N PHE A 67 -6.63 24.48 3.37
CA PHE A 67 -6.84 24.16 1.95
C PHE A 67 -8.20 24.62 1.45
N THR A 68 -8.31 24.79 0.14
CA THR A 68 -9.61 24.99 -0.50
C THR A 68 -10.29 23.65 -0.68
N PHE A 69 -11.42 23.44 0.00
CA PHE A 69 -12.22 22.23 -0.15
C PHE A 69 -13.21 22.39 -1.31
N LYS A 70 -13.10 21.53 -2.32
CA LYS A 70 -14.05 21.44 -3.44
C LYS A 70 -14.73 20.08 -3.41
N THR A 71 -16.05 20.10 -3.58
CA THR A 71 -16.85 18.88 -3.66
C THR A 71 -17.46 18.69 -5.04
N TYR A 72 -17.75 17.43 -5.38
CA TYR A 72 -18.59 17.07 -6.53
C TYR A 72 -19.68 16.11 -6.06
N ALA A 73 -20.80 16.10 -6.80
CA ALA A 73 -21.96 15.29 -6.45
C ALA A 73 -21.60 13.80 -6.41
N PHE A 74 -21.84 13.15 -5.28
CA PHE A 74 -21.74 11.72 -5.15
C PHE A 74 -23.05 11.04 -5.59
N PRO A 75 -22.99 9.95 -6.37
CA PRO A 75 -24.20 9.31 -6.90
C PRO A 75 -24.96 8.45 -5.87
N TYR A 76 -24.60 8.53 -4.58
CA TYR A 76 -25.21 7.76 -3.50
C TYR A 76 -25.47 8.66 -2.29
N THR A 77 -26.45 8.32 -1.45
CA THR A 77 -26.67 9.04 -0.19
C THR A 77 -25.64 8.64 0.87
N ASN A 78 -25.60 9.40 1.97
CA ASN A 78 -24.78 9.04 3.13
C ASN A 78 -25.17 7.65 3.66
N GLU A 79 -26.47 7.34 3.76
CA GLU A 79 -26.95 6.05 4.26
C GLU A 79 -26.50 4.89 3.36
N GLU A 80 -26.67 5.02 2.05
CA GLU A 80 -26.23 3.99 1.08
C GLU A 80 -24.72 3.78 1.12
N TYR A 81 -23.95 4.86 1.26
CA TYR A 81 -22.50 4.78 1.40
C TYR A 81 -22.13 4.05 2.70
N GLN A 82 -22.72 4.43 3.84
CA GLN A 82 -22.47 3.75 5.12
C GLN A 82 -22.83 2.27 5.07
N GLU A 83 -23.97 1.91 4.47
CA GLU A 83 -24.39 0.52 4.32
C GLU A 83 -23.40 -0.28 3.47
N LYS A 84 -23.02 0.23 2.29
CA LYS A 84 -22.10 -0.46 1.36
C LYS A 84 -20.69 -0.58 1.93
N VAL A 85 -20.23 0.40 2.70
CA VAL A 85 -18.88 0.39 3.28
C VAL A 85 -18.83 -0.36 4.61
N LEU A 86 -19.68 -0.01 5.58
CA LEU A 86 -19.69 -0.61 6.92
C LEU A 86 -20.36 -1.98 6.98
N GLY A 87 -21.36 -2.25 6.13
CA GLY A 87 -22.03 -3.55 6.07
C GLY A 87 -21.06 -4.69 5.75
N ASN A 88 -20.13 -4.45 4.81
CA ASN A 88 -19.08 -5.41 4.46
C ASN A 88 -18.07 -5.64 5.60
N ILE A 89 -17.82 -4.61 6.43
CA ILE A 89 -16.91 -4.73 7.58
C ILE A 89 -17.52 -5.60 8.68
N LYS A 90 -18.84 -5.51 8.91
CA LYS A 90 -19.53 -6.34 9.91
C LYS A 90 -19.41 -7.84 9.59
N LYS A 91 -19.43 -8.20 8.31
CA LYS A 91 -19.23 -9.59 7.84
C LYS A 91 -17.87 -10.17 8.22
N ALA A 92 -16.85 -9.33 8.48
CA ALA A 92 -15.53 -9.80 8.91
C ALA A 92 -15.54 -10.48 10.30
N PHE A 93 -16.63 -10.34 11.07
CA PHE A 93 -16.82 -10.98 12.37
C PHE A 93 -17.70 -12.25 12.32
N GLU A 94 -18.06 -12.72 11.13
CA GLU A 94 -18.89 -13.90 10.95
C GLU A 94 -18.03 -15.12 10.62
N THR A 95 -18.23 -16.24 11.32
CA THR A 95 -17.65 -17.52 10.95
C THR A 95 -18.32 -18.04 9.70
N GLN A 96 -17.56 -18.21 8.62
CA GLN A 96 -18.08 -18.69 7.34
C GLN A 96 -17.16 -19.73 6.71
N ASP A 97 -17.75 -20.60 5.89
CA ASP A 97 -16.99 -21.51 5.03
C ASP A 97 -16.11 -20.72 4.05
N THR A 98 -14.93 -21.26 3.74
CA THR A 98 -13.93 -20.61 2.89
C THR A 98 -14.44 -20.26 1.48
N VAL A 99 -15.35 -21.06 0.91
CA VAL A 99 -15.95 -20.80 -0.39
C VAL A 99 -16.94 -19.64 -0.31
N LYS A 100 -17.77 -19.62 0.75
CA LYS A 100 -18.71 -18.53 0.99
C LYS A 100 -17.96 -17.21 1.20
N LEU A 101 -16.91 -17.21 2.03
CA LEU A 101 -16.06 -16.05 2.27
C LEU A 101 -15.44 -15.53 0.97
N PHE A 102 -15.01 -16.42 0.07
CA PHE A 102 -14.49 -16.03 -1.25
C PHE A 102 -15.56 -15.29 -2.08
N PHE A 103 -16.76 -15.84 -2.23
CA PHE A 103 -17.83 -15.21 -3.01
C PHE A 103 -18.31 -13.88 -2.40
N GLU A 104 -18.42 -13.79 -1.08
CA GLU A 104 -18.79 -12.53 -0.43
C GLU A 104 -17.69 -11.48 -0.55
N SER A 105 -16.41 -11.87 -0.47
CA SER A 105 -15.28 -10.97 -0.72
C SER A 105 -15.30 -10.44 -2.16
N MET A 106 -15.67 -11.31 -3.12
CA MET A 106 -15.84 -10.92 -4.53
C MET A 106 -16.99 -9.93 -4.72
N GLU A 107 -18.12 -10.17 -4.07
CA GLU A 107 -19.27 -9.27 -4.11
C GLU A 107 -18.93 -7.91 -3.48
N ALA A 108 -18.27 -7.91 -2.32
CA ALA A 108 -17.80 -6.70 -1.66
C ALA A 108 -16.85 -5.89 -2.57
N LEU A 109 -15.85 -6.55 -3.17
CA LEU A 109 -14.92 -5.89 -4.10
C LEU A 109 -15.62 -5.31 -5.33
N ARG A 110 -16.62 -6.02 -5.88
CA ARG A 110 -17.45 -5.51 -6.97
C ARG A 110 -18.25 -4.27 -6.53
N ASN A 111 -18.90 -4.32 -5.37
CA ASN A 111 -19.69 -3.21 -4.85
C ASN A 111 -18.83 -1.97 -4.57
N PHE A 112 -17.63 -2.15 -4.00
CA PHE A 112 -16.66 -1.06 -3.81
C PHE A 112 -16.20 -0.51 -5.16
N SER A 113 -15.82 -1.37 -6.11
CA SER A 113 -15.41 -0.96 -7.44
C SER A 113 -16.49 -0.13 -8.14
N GLU A 114 -17.75 -0.58 -8.11
CA GLU A 114 -18.89 0.12 -8.71
C GLU A 114 -19.14 1.47 -8.04
N LEU A 115 -19.15 1.51 -6.71
CA LEU A 115 -19.31 2.73 -5.91
C LEU A 115 -18.31 3.82 -6.32
N TYR A 116 -17.02 3.48 -6.31
CA TYR A 116 -15.95 4.44 -6.63
C TYR A 116 -15.85 4.74 -8.13
N THR A 117 -16.20 3.79 -9.00
CA THR A 117 -16.25 4.04 -10.45
C THR A 117 -17.35 5.05 -10.78
N ASN A 118 -18.56 4.87 -10.23
CA ASN A 118 -19.67 5.79 -10.48
C ASN A 118 -19.38 7.19 -9.93
N SER A 119 -18.73 7.27 -8.76
CA SER A 119 -18.18 8.54 -8.25
C SER A 119 -17.21 9.17 -9.24
N CYS A 120 -16.31 8.37 -9.83
CA CYS A 120 -15.36 8.86 -10.81
C CYS A 120 -16.02 9.36 -12.10
N VAL A 121 -17.06 8.66 -12.57
CA VAL A 121 -17.89 9.11 -13.70
C VAL A 121 -18.54 10.46 -13.39
N ALA A 122 -19.14 10.62 -12.20
CA ALA A 122 -19.76 11.87 -11.78
C ALA A 122 -18.75 13.04 -11.75
N LEU A 123 -17.50 12.78 -11.35
CA LEU A 123 -16.41 13.76 -11.42
C LEU A 123 -16.01 14.09 -12.87
N LEU A 124 -15.66 13.07 -13.66
CA LEU A 124 -15.03 13.24 -14.97
C LEU A 124 -16.00 13.75 -16.05
N TYR A 125 -17.30 13.46 -15.93
CA TYR A 125 -18.33 13.98 -16.86
C TYR A 125 -18.87 15.36 -16.46
N ASN A 126 -18.48 15.90 -15.30
CA ASN A 126 -18.81 17.26 -14.93
C ASN A 126 -17.96 18.27 -15.73
N LYS A 127 -18.43 18.62 -16.93
CA LYS A 127 -17.73 19.52 -17.88
C LYS A 127 -17.31 20.85 -17.24
N THR A 128 -18.18 21.43 -16.43
CA THR A 128 -17.92 22.70 -15.73
C THR A 128 -16.76 22.56 -14.76
N LEU A 129 -16.77 21.51 -13.94
CA LEU A 129 -15.70 21.25 -12.98
C LEU A 129 -14.38 20.92 -13.70
N ILE A 130 -14.41 20.08 -14.75
CA ILE A 130 -13.23 19.77 -15.56
C ILE A 130 -12.63 21.02 -16.20
N GLN A 131 -13.45 21.92 -16.77
CA GLN A 131 -12.99 23.19 -17.31
C GLN A 131 -12.34 24.07 -16.22
N GLN A 132 -12.95 24.14 -15.04
CA GLN A 132 -12.37 24.87 -13.90
C GLN A 132 -11.02 24.27 -13.46
N LEU A 133 -10.92 22.95 -13.36
CA LEU A 133 -9.69 22.27 -12.98
C LEU A 133 -8.58 22.49 -14.02
N ASN A 134 -8.91 22.40 -15.31
CA ASN A 134 -7.97 22.67 -16.39
C ASN A 134 -7.48 24.14 -16.38
N SER A 135 -8.39 25.10 -16.21
CA SER A 135 -8.03 26.53 -16.14
C SER A 135 -7.23 26.91 -14.88
N SER A 136 -7.29 26.08 -13.85
CA SER A 136 -6.64 26.35 -12.57
C SER A 136 -5.12 26.19 -12.61
N SER A 137 -4.55 25.60 -13.66
CA SER A 137 -3.09 25.44 -13.86
C SER A 137 -2.38 24.83 -12.64
N PHE A 138 -2.78 23.61 -12.25
CA PHE A 138 -2.13 22.86 -11.18
C PHE A 138 -0.75 22.35 -11.62
N ASP A 139 0.24 22.41 -10.74
CA ASP A 139 1.61 21.94 -11.00
C ASP A 139 1.74 20.43 -10.80
N VAL A 140 0.95 19.86 -9.89
CA VAL A 140 0.97 18.44 -9.56
C VAL A 140 -0.38 17.95 -8.99
N ILE A 141 -0.70 16.69 -9.28
CA ILE A 141 -1.77 15.96 -8.58
C ILE A 141 -1.15 15.01 -7.55
N LEU A 142 -1.56 15.13 -6.29
CA LEU A 142 -1.29 14.16 -5.23
C LEU A 142 -2.54 13.29 -5.03
N THR A 143 -2.46 12.00 -5.37
CA THR A 143 -3.63 11.11 -5.35
C THR A 143 -3.30 9.74 -4.80
N ASP A 144 -4.27 9.09 -4.17
CA ASP A 144 -4.19 7.67 -3.88
C ASP A 144 -4.75 6.88 -5.08
N PRO A 145 -3.96 6.03 -5.76
CA PRO A 145 -4.38 5.32 -6.96
C PRO A 145 -5.14 4.02 -6.68
N ILE A 146 -5.47 3.67 -5.43
CA ILE A 146 -6.17 2.40 -5.11
C ILE A 146 -7.50 2.26 -5.86
N PHE A 147 -8.19 3.38 -6.07
CA PHE A 147 -9.27 3.53 -7.03
C PHE A 147 -8.85 4.65 -7.99
N PRO A 148 -8.50 4.35 -9.25
CA PRO A 148 -7.59 5.17 -10.07
C PRO A 148 -8.24 6.42 -10.69
N CYS A 149 -9.24 7.03 -10.04
CA CYS A 149 -9.91 8.22 -10.59
C CYS A 149 -8.97 9.42 -10.72
N GLY A 150 -8.19 9.72 -9.68
CA GLY A 150 -7.21 10.80 -9.73
C GLY A 150 -6.09 10.52 -10.74
N ALA A 151 -5.74 9.25 -10.97
CA ALA A 151 -4.80 8.85 -12.01
C ALA A 151 -5.35 9.08 -13.43
N VAL A 152 -6.63 8.71 -13.67
CA VAL A 152 -7.32 9.01 -14.93
C VAL A 152 -7.39 10.51 -15.16
N LEU A 153 -7.77 11.29 -14.14
CA LEU A 153 -7.84 12.75 -14.23
C LEU A 153 -6.48 13.38 -14.53
N ALA A 154 -5.42 12.94 -13.84
CA ALA A 154 -4.06 13.44 -14.06
C ALA A 154 -3.61 13.23 -15.51
N LYS A 155 -3.87 12.03 -16.05
CA LYS A 155 -3.54 11.71 -17.44
C LYS A 155 -4.40 12.48 -18.43
N TYR A 156 -5.70 12.64 -18.15
CA TYR A 156 -6.61 13.40 -19.01
C TYR A 156 -6.23 14.88 -19.09
N LEU A 157 -5.91 15.51 -17.95
CA LEU A 157 -5.49 16.91 -17.87
C LEU A 157 -3.99 17.13 -18.16
N GLN A 158 -3.22 16.05 -18.38
CA GLN A 158 -1.77 16.11 -18.61
C GLN A 158 -0.99 16.79 -17.46
N ILE A 159 -1.44 16.58 -16.22
CA ILE A 159 -0.79 17.11 -15.03
C ILE A 159 0.15 16.02 -14.45
N PRO A 160 1.39 16.35 -14.06
CA PRO A 160 2.27 15.42 -13.33
C PRO A 160 1.58 14.83 -12.09
N ALA A 161 1.76 13.53 -11.85
CA ALA A 161 1.09 12.84 -10.73
C ALA A 161 2.09 12.25 -9.74
N VAL A 162 1.82 12.47 -8.47
CA VAL A 162 2.44 11.78 -7.33
C VAL A 162 1.41 10.83 -6.75
N PHE A 163 1.71 9.54 -6.79
CA PHE A 163 0.85 8.51 -6.24
C PHE A 163 1.23 8.21 -4.80
N PHE A 164 0.27 8.30 -3.89
CA PHE A 164 0.46 8.08 -2.46
C PHE A 164 -0.34 6.86 -2.03
N LEU A 165 0.33 5.74 -1.74
CA LEU A 165 -0.33 4.44 -1.65
C LEU A 165 0.37 3.48 -0.69
N ARG A 166 -0.34 2.43 -0.25
CA ARG A 166 0.30 1.28 0.43
C ARG A 166 0.76 0.22 -0.57
N SER A 167 -0.11 -0.13 -1.51
CA SER A 167 0.08 -1.08 -2.61
C SER A 167 -1.13 -1.03 -3.53
N ILE A 168 -1.01 -1.46 -4.78
CA ILE A 168 -2.16 -1.79 -5.63
C ILE A 168 -2.28 -3.31 -5.72
N PRO A 169 -3.47 -3.91 -5.54
CA PRO A 169 -3.65 -5.36 -5.69
C PRO A 169 -3.18 -5.89 -7.05
N CYS A 170 -3.00 -7.21 -7.13
CA CYS A 170 -2.67 -7.94 -8.36
C CYS A 170 -1.33 -7.57 -9.02
N GLY A 171 -0.49 -6.81 -8.31
CA GLY A 171 0.84 -6.42 -8.78
C GLY A 171 0.85 -5.34 -9.86
N ILE A 172 -0.28 -4.63 -10.01
CA ILE A 172 -0.44 -3.55 -11.00
C ILE A 172 0.52 -2.40 -10.71
N ASP A 173 0.85 -2.14 -9.46
CA ASP A 173 1.89 -1.19 -9.05
C ASP A 173 3.28 -1.54 -9.64
N TYR A 174 3.66 -2.82 -9.66
CA TYR A 174 4.92 -3.24 -10.30
C TYR A 174 4.84 -3.19 -11.82
N GLU A 175 3.72 -3.60 -12.41
CA GLU A 175 3.52 -3.52 -13.87
C GLU A 175 3.56 -2.05 -14.35
N ALA A 176 2.90 -1.14 -13.62
CA ALA A 176 2.84 0.29 -13.92
C ALA A 176 4.16 1.03 -13.68
N THR A 177 5.05 0.52 -12.84
CA THR A 177 6.40 1.06 -12.61
C THR A 177 7.47 0.34 -13.43
N GLN A 178 7.10 -0.73 -14.15
CA GLN A 178 8.04 -1.68 -14.77
C GLN A 178 9.04 -2.29 -13.78
N CYS A 179 8.72 -2.31 -12.48
CA CYS A 179 9.60 -2.81 -11.44
C CYS A 179 9.69 -4.34 -11.46
N PRO A 180 10.89 -4.95 -11.39
CA PRO A 180 11.01 -6.39 -11.24
C PRO A 180 10.28 -6.91 -10.00
N ASN A 181 9.55 -8.01 -10.15
CA ASN A 181 8.64 -8.52 -9.12
C ASN A 181 8.74 -10.05 -8.93
N PRO A 182 9.87 -10.55 -8.39
CA PRO A 182 10.20 -11.97 -8.37
C PRO A 182 9.37 -12.79 -7.36
N SER A 183 8.52 -13.70 -7.87
CA SER A 183 7.71 -14.61 -7.03
C SER A 183 8.53 -15.62 -6.21
N SER A 184 9.84 -15.75 -6.48
CA SER A 184 10.69 -16.75 -5.83
C SER A 184 10.99 -16.42 -4.36
N TYR A 185 10.94 -15.15 -3.98
CA TYR A 185 11.20 -14.69 -2.61
C TYR A 185 10.33 -13.49 -2.18
N VAL A 186 9.61 -12.83 -3.09
CA VAL A 186 8.66 -11.78 -2.70
C VAL A 186 7.28 -12.41 -2.48
N PRO A 187 6.76 -12.47 -1.23
CA PRO A 187 5.46 -13.05 -0.95
C PRO A 187 4.35 -12.16 -1.51
N ARG A 188 3.30 -12.79 -2.04
CA ARG A 188 2.15 -12.12 -2.66
C ARG A 188 1.14 -11.73 -1.60
N LEU A 189 0.42 -10.63 -1.85
CA LEU A 189 -0.66 -10.17 -0.99
C LEU A 189 -1.68 -11.29 -0.75
N LEU A 190 -2.18 -11.39 0.48
CA LEU A 190 -3.12 -12.38 1.00
C LEU A 190 -2.59 -13.83 1.06
N THR A 191 -1.27 -14.05 0.91
CA THR A 191 -0.71 -15.41 1.03
C THR A 191 -0.28 -15.77 2.44
N THR A 192 -0.06 -14.78 3.33
CA THR A 192 0.48 -14.93 4.69
C THR A 192 1.83 -15.65 4.74
N LEU A 193 2.65 -15.46 3.70
CA LEU A 193 3.98 -16.07 3.58
C LEU A 193 5.09 -15.09 3.99
N SER A 194 6.23 -15.65 4.39
CA SER A 194 7.50 -14.94 4.53
C SER A 194 8.29 -14.92 3.21
N ASP A 195 9.38 -14.16 3.17
CA ASP A 195 10.38 -14.18 2.10
C ASP A 195 11.20 -15.48 2.05
N HIS A 196 11.31 -16.17 3.18
CA HIS A 196 11.80 -17.56 3.23
C HIS A 196 10.65 -18.55 3.01
N MET A 197 10.59 -19.13 1.81
CA MET A 197 9.53 -20.07 1.40
C MET A 197 10.09 -21.45 1.03
N SER A 198 9.38 -22.50 1.44
CA SER A 198 9.56 -23.85 0.90
C SER A 198 9.12 -23.95 -0.56
N PHE A 199 9.45 -25.06 -1.23
CA PHE A 199 9.02 -25.26 -2.62
C PHE A 199 7.50 -25.15 -2.81
N LEU A 200 6.71 -25.81 -1.95
CA LEU A 200 5.24 -25.75 -2.04
C LEU A 200 4.70 -24.36 -1.71
N GLN A 201 5.33 -23.63 -0.79
CA GLN A 201 4.99 -22.24 -0.54
C GLN A 201 5.28 -21.35 -1.75
N ARG A 202 6.39 -21.58 -2.47
CA ARG A 202 6.66 -20.88 -3.74
C ARG A 202 5.66 -21.23 -4.83
N VAL A 203 5.22 -22.49 -4.91
CA VAL A 203 4.13 -22.89 -5.82
C VAL A 203 2.84 -22.12 -5.48
N LYS A 204 2.43 -22.08 -4.21
CA LYS A 204 1.30 -21.25 -3.75
C LYS A 204 1.50 -19.78 -4.14
N ASN A 205 2.69 -19.24 -3.88
CA ASN A 205 3.03 -17.85 -4.16
C ASN A 205 3.00 -17.50 -5.65
N MET A 206 3.26 -18.47 -6.53
CA MET A 206 3.19 -18.29 -7.98
C MET A 206 1.77 -18.40 -8.53
N LEU A 207 0.95 -19.30 -7.97
CA LEU A 207 -0.41 -19.56 -8.46
C LEU A 207 -1.46 -18.59 -7.91
N TYR A 208 -1.32 -18.17 -6.64
CA TYR A 208 -2.31 -17.33 -5.96
C TYR A 208 -2.60 -15.98 -6.67
N PRO A 209 -1.62 -15.28 -7.26
CA PRO A 209 -1.90 -14.08 -8.04
C PRO A 209 -2.74 -14.31 -9.29
N LEU A 210 -2.71 -15.52 -9.88
CA LEU A 210 -3.44 -15.80 -11.12
C LEU A 210 -4.95 -15.73 -10.89
N THR A 211 -5.43 -16.23 -9.75
CA THR A 211 -6.84 -16.11 -9.37
C THR A 211 -7.22 -14.66 -9.07
N LEU A 212 -6.33 -13.90 -8.40
CA LEU A 212 -6.58 -12.49 -8.11
C LEU A 212 -6.61 -11.61 -9.37
N LYS A 213 -5.80 -11.92 -10.40
CA LYS A 213 -5.77 -11.12 -11.64
C LYS A 213 -7.14 -11.00 -12.31
N TYR A 214 -7.94 -12.08 -12.32
CA TYR A 214 -9.29 -12.04 -12.86
C TYR A 214 -10.21 -11.07 -12.08
N ILE A 215 -10.10 -11.09 -10.75
CA ILE A 215 -10.84 -10.21 -9.85
C ILE A 215 -10.49 -8.75 -10.14
N CYS A 216 -9.19 -8.43 -10.19
CA CYS A 216 -8.72 -7.09 -10.49
C CYS A 216 -9.13 -6.62 -11.88
N HIS A 217 -9.12 -7.49 -12.88
CA HIS A 217 -9.59 -7.13 -14.22
C HIS A 217 -11.06 -6.68 -14.19
N ILE A 218 -11.94 -7.40 -13.46
CA ILE A 218 -13.33 -6.99 -13.27
C ILE A 218 -13.40 -5.66 -12.51
N SER A 219 -12.64 -5.51 -11.43
CA SER A 219 -12.68 -4.31 -10.58
C SER A 219 -12.12 -3.04 -11.25
N PHE A 220 -11.18 -3.18 -12.20
CA PHE A 220 -10.52 -2.03 -12.81
C PHE A 220 -10.88 -1.77 -14.28
N SER A 221 -11.46 -2.75 -15.00
CA SER A 221 -11.91 -2.55 -16.39
C SER A 221 -12.89 -1.37 -16.59
N PRO A 222 -13.73 -0.97 -15.61
CA PRO A 222 -14.54 0.23 -15.78
C PRO A 222 -13.70 1.51 -15.89
N TYR A 223 -12.60 1.61 -15.14
CA TYR A 223 -11.68 2.76 -15.24
C TYR A 223 -10.90 2.77 -16.55
N GLU A 224 -10.55 1.58 -17.07
CA GLU A 224 -9.91 1.43 -18.38
C GLU A 224 -10.81 1.93 -19.51
N ARG A 225 -12.09 1.54 -19.50
CA ARG A 225 -13.12 2.02 -20.43
C ARG A 225 -13.33 3.53 -20.31
N LEU A 226 -13.50 4.01 -19.09
CA LEU A 226 -13.67 5.45 -18.79
C LEU A 226 -12.48 6.27 -19.31
N ALA A 227 -11.26 5.82 -19.05
CA ALA A 227 -10.05 6.49 -19.55
C ALA A 227 -9.96 6.46 -21.07
N SER A 228 -10.33 5.33 -21.70
CA SER A 228 -10.31 5.19 -23.17
C SER A 228 -11.32 6.11 -23.85
N GLU A 229 -12.53 6.21 -23.29
CA GLU A 229 -13.57 7.12 -23.75
C GLU A 229 -13.14 8.58 -23.61
N LEU A 230 -12.56 8.97 -22.47
CA LEU A 230 -12.11 10.34 -22.24
C LEU A 230 -10.93 10.74 -23.13
N LEU A 231 -9.97 9.83 -23.32
CA LEU A 231 -8.77 10.06 -24.15
C LEU A 231 -8.99 9.80 -25.64
N GLN A 232 -10.18 9.32 -26.03
CA GLN A 232 -10.56 9.01 -27.42
C GLN A 232 -9.60 8.02 -28.10
N ARG A 233 -9.05 7.08 -27.33
CA ARG A 233 -8.21 5.97 -27.82
C ARG A 233 -8.18 4.85 -26.78
N GLU A 234 -7.87 3.64 -27.22
CA GLU A 234 -7.63 2.54 -26.29
C GLU A 234 -6.43 2.85 -25.40
N VAL A 235 -6.65 2.75 -24.09
CA VAL A 235 -5.61 2.82 -23.05
C VAL A 235 -5.81 1.68 -22.08
N SER A 236 -4.72 1.05 -21.65
CA SER A 236 -4.79 0.10 -20.54
C SER A 236 -4.71 0.82 -19.19
N LEU A 237 -5.21 0.18 -18.13
CA LEU A 237 -5.03 0.71 -16.78
C LEU A 237 -3.54 0.88 -16.40
N VAL A 238 -2.69 -0.08 -16.79
CA VAL A 238 -1.24 -0.01 -16.57
C VAL A 238 -0.67 1.24 -17.24
N GLU A 239 -1.14 1.57 -18.45
CA GLU A 239 -0.74 2.78 -19.14
C GLU A 239 -1.20 4.05 -18.40
N VAL A 240 -2.42 4.06 -17.84
CA VAL A 240 -2.91 5.18 -17.01
C VAL A 240 -2.03 5.37 -15.79
N LEU A 241 -1.75 4.30 -15.06
CA LEU A 241 -0.96 4.36 -13.84
C LEU A 241 0.52 4.66 -14.11
N SER A 242 1.05 4.25 -15.27
CA SER A 242 2.42 4.58 -15.68
C SER A 242 2.65 6.08 -15.90
N HIS A 243 1.61 6.90 -15.89
CA HIS A 243 1.70 8.36 -15.95
C HIS A 243 2.31 8.98 -14.68
N ALA A 244 2.35 8.25 -13.57
CA ALA A 244 2.93 8.74 -12.33
C ALA A 244 4.42 9.10 -12.46
N SER A 245 4.75 10.31 -12.00
CA SER A 245 6.11 10.82 -11.90
C SER A 245 6.85 10.15 -10.74
N VAL A 246 6.21 10.05 -9.57
CA VAL A 246 6.76 9.45 -8.35
C VAL A 246 5.68 8.66 -7.62
N TRP A 247 6.08 7.54 -7.02
CA TRP A 247 5.26 6.66 -6.19
C TRP A 247 5.75 6.71 -4.74
N LEU A 248 4.95 7.33 -3.88
CA LEU A 248 5.17 7.40 -2.44
C LEU A 248 4.48 6.21 -1.75
N PHE A 249 5.23 5.14 -1.53
CA PHE A 249 4.78 3.94 -0.84
C PHE A 249 4.79 4.15 0.68
N ARG A 250 3.64 4.02 1.35
CA ARG A 250 3.46 3.99 2.81
C ARG A 250 3.96 2.66 3.43
N GLY A 251 5.17 2.28 3.06
CA GLY A 251 5.87 1.07 3.47
C GLY A 251 7.36 1.35 3.63
N ASP A 252 8.10 0.43 4.25
CA ASP A 252 9.55 0.37 4.29
C ASP A 252 10.01 -1.07 4.49
N PHE A 253 11.33 -1.31 4.52
CA PHE A 253 11.90 -2.65 4.67
C PHE A 253 12.10 -3.10 6.12
N VAL A 254 11.72 -2.29 7.11
CA VAL A 254 11.59 -2.75 8.49
C VAL A 254 10.32 -3.59 8.62
N LEU A 255 9.22 -3.16 8.01
CA LEU A 255 7.97 -3.92 7.96
C LEU A 255 7.91 -4.87 6.76
N ASP A 256 8.11 -4.39 5.54
CA ASP A 256 8.06 -5.19 4.32
C ASP A 256 9.36 -5.99 4.11
N TYR A 257 9.33 -6.93 3.15
CA TYR A 257 10.52 -7.71 2.77
C TYR A 257 11.33 -6.97 1.70
N PRO A 258 12.69 -7.03 1.75
CA PRO A 258 13.56 -6.46 0.72
C PRO A 258 13.23 -6.98 -0.69
N ARG A 259 13.26 -6.08 -1.68
CA ARG A 259 12.89 -6.39 -3.07
C ARG A 259 13.46 -5.34 -4.05
N PRO A 260 13.43 -5.60 -5.36
CA PRO A 260 13.81 -4.61 -6.37
C PRO A 260 12.89 -3.39 -6.30
N ILE A 261 13.44 -2.21 -6.60
CA ILE A 261 12.73 -0.93 -6.61
C ILE A 261 13.20 -0.09 -7.80
N MET A 262 12.32 0.76 -8.33
CA MET A 262 12.66 1.74 -9.36
C MET A 262 13.03 3.10 -8.76
N PRO A 263 13.81 3.95 -9.47
CA PRO A 263 14.24 5.26 -8.97
C PRO A 263 13.10 6.22 -8.60
N ASN A 264 11.91 6.04 -9.19
CA ASN A 264 10.71 6.82 -8.90
C ASN A 264 9.83 6.20 -7.78
N MET A 265 10.27 5.13 -7.13
CA MET A 265 9.57 4.48 -6.02
C MET A 265 10.22 4.87 -4.69
N VAL A 266 9.50 5.65 -3.89
CA VAL A 266 9.99 6.21 -2.63
C VAL A 266 9.19 5.61 -1.48
N PHE A 267 9.89 5.20 -0.44
CA PHE A 267 9.31 4.53 0.73
C PHE A 267 9.19 5.51 1.90
N ILE A 268 7.95 5.76 2.32
CA ILE A 268 7.55 6.71 3.36
C ILE A 268 6.79 5.98 4.50
N GLY A 269 7.24 4.77 4.85
CA GLY A 269 6.72 4.02 5.99
C GLY A 269 6.81 4.83 7.29
N GLY A 270 5.77 4.74 8.14
CA GLY A 270 5.74 5.45 9.41
C GLY A 270 5.61 6.98 9.32
N ILE A 271 4.98 7.49 8.25
CA ILE A 271 4.72 8.93 8.08
C ILE A 271 3.94 9.57 9.24
N ASN A 272 3.11 8.79 9.93
CA ASN A 272 2.34 9.20 11.09
C ASN A 272 3.14 9.18 12.42
N CYS A 273 4.41 8.75 12.42
CA CYS A 273 5.17 8.57 13.66
C CYS A 273 5.63 9.87 14.33
N ALA A 274 6.00 10.88 13.54
CA ALA A 274 6.52 12.16 14.05
C ALA A 274 5.44 13.06 14.67
N ASN A 275 4.16 12.76 14.42
CA ASN A 275 3.01 13.52 14.93
C ASN A 275 2.71 13.16 16.38
N ARG A 276 3.63 13.46 17.29
CA ARG A 276 3.39 13.35 18.73
C ARG A 276 2.97 14.70 19.31
N LYS A 277 1.87 14.71 20.04
CA LYS A 277 1.37 15.86 20.78
C LYS A 277 1.28 15.50 22.27
N PRO A 278 1.39 16.48 23.17
CA PRO A 278 1.06 16.27 24.57
C PRO A 278 -0.37 15.71 24.68
N LEU A 279 -0.57 14.72 25.55
CA LEU A 279 -1.89 14.18 25.81
C LEU A 279 -2.78 15.27 26.42
N HIS A 280 -4.05 15.29 25.99
CA HIS A 280 -5.04 16.13 26.66
C HIS A 280 -5.27 15.65 28.10
N GLN A 281 -5.68 16.57 28.96
CA GLN A 281 -5.81 16.35 30.42
C GLN A 281 -6.61 15.09 30.78
N GLU A 282 -7.64 14.76 30.00
CA GLU A 282 -8.44 13.54 30.18
C GLU A 282 -7.59 12.26 30.05
N PHE A 283 -6.84 12.10 28.96
CA PHE A 283 -6.00 10.93 28.73
C PHE A 283 -4.81 10.87 29.68
N GLU A 284 -4.24 12.03 30.02
CA GLU A 284 -3.19 12.15 31.01
C GLU A 284 -3.67 11.62 32.39
N ALA A 285 -4.91 11.93 32.78
CA ALA A 285 -5.50 11.41 34.01
C ALA A 285 -5.64 9.88 34.00
N TYR A 286 -6.10 9.29 32.88
CA TYR A 286 -6.20 7.84 32.74
C TYR A 286 -4.83 7.16 32.84
N VAL A 287 -3.82 7.73 32.19
CA VAL A 287 -2.44 7.21 32.22
C VAL A 287 -1.84 7.33 33.61
N ASN A 288 -2.07 8.43 34.32
CA ASN A 288 -1.59 8.60 35.68
C ASN A 288 -2.23 7.60 36.66
N ALA A 289 -3.55 7.40 36.54
CA ALA A 289 -4.30 6.43 37.35
C ALA A 289 -3.86 4.96 37.14
N SER A 290 -3.21 4.64 36.01
CA SER A 290 -2.75 3.28 35.70
C SER A 290 -1.61 2.74 36.58
N GLY A 291 -1.04 3.57 37.46
CA GLY A 291 -0.01 3.17 38.42
C GLY A 291 1.24 2.58 37.75
N GLU A 292 1.83 1.56 38.38
CA GLU A 292 3.03 0.86 37.89
C GLU A 292 2.75 -0.12 36.75
N HIS A 293 1.52 -0.65 36.70
CA HIS A 293 1.12 -1.62 35.67
C HIS A 293 1.09 -0.98 34.28
N GLY A 294 0.77 0.31 34.19
CA GLY A 294 0.73 1.05 32.94
C GLY A 294 -0.52 0.75 32.11
N ILE A 295 -0.47 1.12 30.83
CA ILE A 295 -1.63 1.08 29.94
C ILE A 295 -1.50 0.06 28.81
N VAL A 296 -2.64 -0.46 28.38
CA VAL A 296 -2.83 -1.16 27.10
C VAL A 296 -3.72 -0.30 26.21
N VAL A 297 -3.27 -0.04 24.99
CA VAL A 297 -4.07 0.68 23.98
C VAL A 297 -4.77 -0.35 23.12
N PHE A 298 -6.07 -0.18 22.86
CA PHE A 298 -6.83 -1.10 22.01
C PHE A 298 -7.63 -0.35 20.94
N SER A 299 -7.32 -0.63 19.68
CA SER A 299 -7.98 -0.04 18.51
C SER A 299 -8.02 -0.99 17.32
N LEU A 300 -9.19 -1.13 16.68
CA LEU A 300 -9.37 -1.89 15.45
C LEU A 300 -9.33 -1.01 14.18
N GLY A 301 -8.71 0.17 14.27
CA GLY A 301 -8.50 1.07 13.13
C GLY A 301 -9.70 1.98 12.84
N SER A 302 -9.57 2.88 11.86
CA SER A 302 -10.57 3.94 11.63
C SER A 302 -11.95 3.42 11.24
N MET A 303 -12.00 2.29 10.53
CA MET A 303 -13.22 1.73 9.92
C MET A 303 -14.01 0.78 10.81
N VAL A 304 -13.39 0.23 11.87
CA VAL A 304 -14.03 -0.70 12.81
C VAL A 304 -14.14 0.01 14.16
N SER A 305 -15.29 0.61 14.43
CA SER A 305 -15.57 1.29 15.69
C SER A 305 -16.46 0.47 16.63
N GLU A 306 -17.17 -0.54 16.11
CA GLU A 306 -17.99 -1.47 16.87
C GLU A 306 -17.76 -2.91 16.38
N ILE A 307 -18.03 -3.88 17.25
CA ILE A 307 -17.92 -5.32 16.98
C ILE A 307 -19.15 -6.02 17.59
N PRO A 308 -19.50 -7.24 17.13
CA PRO A 308 -20.66 -7.96 17.66
C PRO A 308 -20.61 -8.13 19.17
N GLU A 309 -21.76 -7.96 19.84
CA GLU A 309 -21.87 -7.90 21.30
C GLU A 309 -21.22 -9.11 22.00
N LYS A 310 -21.48 -10.32 21.50
CA LYS A 310 -20.88 -11.55 22.03
C LYS A 310 -19.35 -11.49 22.04
N LYS A 311 -18.74 -11.03 20.95
CA LYS A 311 -17.29 -10.90 20.83
C LYS A 311 -16.76 -9.74 21.67
N ALA A 312 -17.52 -8.65 21.80
CA ALA A 312 -17.18 -7.54 22.68
C ALA A 312 -17.16 -7.97 24.16
N MET A 313 -18.11 -8.80 24.60
CA MET A 313 -18.14 -9.36 25.96
C MET A 313 -16.97 -10.30 26.22
N GLU A 314 -16.64 -11.18 25.27
CA GLU A 314 -15.50 -12.10 25.38
C GLU A 314 -14.16 -11.35 25.47
N ILE A 315 -13.99 -10.29 24.68
CA ILE A 315 -12.82 -9.42 24.79
C ILE A 315 -12.82 -8.66 26.12
N ALA A 316 -13.95 -8.08 26.53
CA ALA A 316 -14.08 -7.37 27.80
C ALA A 316 -13.73 -8.25 29.01
N GLU A 317 -14.06 -9.54 28.95
CA GLU A 317 -13.69 -10.52 29.98
C GLU A 317 -12.16 -10.66 30.09
N ALA A 318 -11.47 -10.90 28.98
CA ALA A 318 -10.01 -11.01 28.96
C ALA A 318 -9.32 -9.74 29.48
N LEU A 319 -9.80 -8.57 29.04
CA LEU A 319 -9.28 -7.28 29.47
C LEU A 319 -9.47 -7.05 30.97
N GLY A 320 -10.55 -7.56 31.56
CA GLY A 320 -10.81 -7.48 33.00
C GLY A 320 -9.88 -8.31 33.87
N ARG A 321 -9.14 -9.27 33.28
CA ARG A 321 -8.24 -10.18 34.00
C ARG A 321 -6.78 -9.72 34.04
N ILE A 322 -6.45 -8.64 33.33
CA ILE A 322 -5.11 -8.04 33.36
C ILE A 322 -5.07 -6.82 34.29
N PRO A 323 -3.93 -6.54 34.96
CA PRO A 323 -3.85 -5.43 35.91
C PRO A 323 -3.69 -4.04 35.26
N GLN A 324 -3.41 -3.97 33.95
CA GLN A 324 -3.25 -2.71 33.22
C GLN A 324 -4.57 -1.97 33.06
N THR A 325 -4.49 -0.65 32.98
CA THR A 325 -5.60 0.18 32.49
C THR A 325 -5.69 0.03 30.98
N VAL A 326 -6.86 -0.34 30.47
CA VAL A 326 -7.09 -0.53 29.03
C VAL A 326 -7.86 0.66 28.48
N LEU A 327 -7.31 1.32 27.46
CA LEU A 327 -7.99 2.37 26.70
C LEU A 327 -8.48 1.78 25.37
N TRP A 328 -9.78 1.55 25.27
CA TRP A 328 -10.40 0.87 24.14
C TRP A 328 -11.23 1.83 23.29
N ARG A 329 -10.82 2.04 22.04
CA ARG A 329 -11.66 2.73 21.04
C ARG A 329 -12.85 1.85 20.66
N TYR A 330 -14.04 2.24 21.12
CA TYR A 330 -15.28 1.50 20.89
C TYR A 330 -16.50 2.42 20.94
N THR A 331 -17.37 2.32 19.94
CA THR A 331 -18.61 3.13 19.81
C THR A 331 -19.88 2.30 19.90
N GLY A 332 -19.77 0.97 20.05
CA GLY A 332 -20.93 0.09 20.19
C GLY A 332 -21.53 0.09 21.61
N PRO A 333 -22.54 -0.75 21.85
CA PRO A 333 -23.15 -0.91 23.18
C PRO A 333 -22.13 -1.37 24.23
N ARG A 334 -22.06 -0.67 25.37
CA ARG A 334 -21.13 -1.02 26.46
C ARG A 334 -21.31 -2.49 26.89
N PRO A 335 -20.26 -3.33 26.86
CA PRO A 335 -20.36 -4.72 27.32
C PRO A 335 -20.82 -4.79 28.78
N SER A 336 -21.77 -5.67 29.07
CA SER A 336 -22.38 -5.79 30.41
C SER A 336 -21.38 -6.28 31.47
N ASN A 337 -20.36 -7.03 31.06
CA ASN A 337 -19.29 -7.57 31.90
C ASN A 337 -18.01 -6.69 31.91
N LEU A 338 -18.06 -5.45 31.42
CA LEU A 338 -16.88 -4.59 31.32
C LEU A 338 -16.31 -4.21 32.70
N ALA A 339 -15.08 -4.67 32.97
CA ALA A 339 -14.37 -4.41 34.21
C ALA A 339 -13.92 -2.94 34.36
N LYS A 340 -13.67 -2.52 35.62
CA LYS A 340 -13.33 -1.13 35.98
C LYS A 340 -11.99 -0.64 35.41
N ASN A 341 -11.07 -1.55 35.08
CA ASN A 341 -9.78 -1.20 34.50
C ASN A 341 -9.87 -0.84 33.01
N THR A 342 -11.01 -1.07 32.35
CA THR A 342 -11.20 -0.79 30.92
C THR A 342 -12.09 0.43 30.70
N ILE A 343 -11.57 1.38 29.93
CA ILE A 343 -12.21 2.66 29.62
C ILE A 343 -12.52 2.66 28.12
N LEU A 344 -13.80 2.83 27.79
CA LEU A 344 -14.27 2.97 26.42
C LEU A 344 -14.20 4.43 26.00
N VAL A 345 -13.61 4.69 24.84
CA VAL A 345 -13.54 6.03 24.25
C VAL A 345 -13.98 6.00 22.78
N LYS A 346 -14.53 7.11 22.28
CA LYS A 346 -14.96 7.20 20.87
C LYS A 346 -13.78 7.33 19.90
N TRP A 347 -12.70 7.97 20.34
CA TRP A 347 -11.49 8.16 19.55
C TRP A 347 -10.26 8.21 20.47
N LEU A 348 -9.13 7.66 20.01
CA LEU A 348 -7.87 7.63 20.75
C LEU A 348 -6.86 8.59 20.11
N PRO A 349 -6.10 9.39 20.88
CA PRO A 349 -4.82 9.91 20.45
C PRO A 349 -3.80 8.76 20.43
N GLN A 350 -3.99 7.82 19.50
CA GLN A 350 -3.35 6.50 19.52
C GLN A 350 -1.82 6.58 19.52
N ASN A 351 -1.23 7.37 18.61
CA ASN A 351 0.22 7.55 18.53
C ASN A 351 0.80 8.18 19.82
N ASP A 352 0.10 9.16 20.40
CA ASP A 352 0.53 9.84 21.63
C ASP A 352 0.51 8.89 22.84
N LEU A 353 -0.56 8.09 22.97
CA LEU A 353 -0.69 7.07 24.01
C LEU A 353 0.37 5.98 23.89
N LEU A 354 0.63 5.51 22.67
CA LEU A 354 1.69 4.52 22.42
C LEU A 354 3.07 5.10 22.70
N GLY A 355 3.28 6.39 22.43
CA GLY A 355 4.52 7.10 22.74
C GLY A 355 4.76 7.35 24.23
N HIS A 356 3.75 7.13 25.08
CA HIS A 356 3.87 7.35 26.52
C HIS A 356 4.71 6.25 27.21
N PRO A 357 5.61 6.57 28.16
CA PRO A 357 6.45 5.58 28.85
C PRO A 357 5.70 4.45 29.60
N LYS A 358 4.43 4.68 29.92
CA LYS A 358 3.54 3.68 30.54
C LYS A 358 2.84 2.74 29.55
N ALA A 359 3.01 2.91 28.23
CA ALA A 359 2.48 1.96 27.25
C ALA A 359 3.18 0.60 27.40
N ARG A 360 2.39 -0.47 27.53
CA ARG A 360 2.89 -1.84 27.69
C ARG A 360 2.62 -2.72 26.48
N ALA A 361 1.41 -2.65 25.94
CA ALA A 361 1.03 -3.41 24.76
C ALA A 361 0.01 -2.64 23.91
N PHE A 362 -0.04 -3.00 22.63
CA PHE A 362 -1.02 -2.49 21.68
C PHE A 362 -1.86 -3.64 21.12
N ILE A 363 -3.16 -3.60 21.36
CA ILE A 363 -4.12 -4.50 20.72
C ILE A 363 -4.60 -3.83 19.42
N THR A 364 -4.38 -4.49 18.29
CA THR A 364 -4.56 -3.89 16.97
C THR A 364 -5.14 -4.86 15.94
N HIS A 365 -5.94 -4.33 15.00
CA HIS A 365 -6.33 -5.07 13.78
C HIS A 365 -5.20 -5.24 12.75
N SER A 366 -3.97 -4.82 13.04
CA SER A 366 -2.81 -4.94 12.13
C SER A 366 -2.87 -4.12 10.84
N GLY A 367 -3.68 -3.07 10.80
CA GLY A 367 -3.62 -2.08 9.73
C GLY A 367 -2.26 -1.36 9.72
N SER A 368 -1.74 -1.08 8.53
CA SER A 368 -0.37 -0.56 8.32
C SER A 368 -0.03 0.66 9.21
N HIS A 369 -0.95 1.61 9.39
CA HIS A 369 -0.71 2.78 10.26
C HIS A 369 -0.47 2.42 11.73
N GLY A 370 -1.31 1.55 12.29
CA GLY A 370 -1.18 1.12 13.68
C GLY A 370 0.09 0.30 13.90
N ILE A 371 0.48 -0.52 12.92
CA ILE A 371 1.75 -1.24 12.96
C ILE A 371 2.92 -0.27 13.04
N TYR A 372 2.96 0.76 12.19
CA TYR A 372 4.02 1.76 12.27
C TYR A 372 4.02 2.54 13.59
N GLU A 373 2.87 2.90 14.13
CA GLU A 373 2.82 3.57 15.45
C GLU A 373 3.40 2.68 16.54
N GLY A 374 3.08 1.38 16.57
CA GLY A 374 3.69 0.50 17.57
C GLY A 374 5.19 0.25 17.31
N ILE A 375 5.66 0.16 16.06
CA ILE A 375 7.10 0.09 15.74
C ILE A 375 7.81 1.36 16.20
N CYS A 376 7.31 2.53 15.81
CA CYS A 376 7.90 3.83 16.17
C CYS A 376 7.91 4.07 17.67
N ASN A 377 6.92 3.58 18.41
CA ASN A 377 6.87 3.74 19.85
C ASN A 377 7.51 2.57 20.62
N GLY A 378 7.97 1.52 19.92
CA GLY A 378 8.57 0.35 20.54
C GLY A 378 7.60 -0.43 21.43
N VAL A 379 6.32 -0.49 21.06
CA VAL A 379 5.25 -1.14 21.84
C VAL A 379 4.89 -2.48 21.19
N PRO A 380 5.07 -3.62 21.87
CA PRO A 380 4.75 -4.92 21.33
C PRO A 380 3.23 -5.10 21.18
N MET A 381 2.82 -5.99 20.28
CA MET A 381 1.43 -6.02 19.80
C MET A 381 0.73 -7.36 20.00
N VAL A 382 -0.56 -7.31 20.35
CA VAL A 382 -1.50 -8.42 20.10
C VAL A 382 -2.35 -8.05 18.89
N MET A 383 -2.32 -8.89 17.87
CA MET A 383 -2.79 -8.60 16.53
C MET A 383 -4.03 -9.44 16.21
N MET A 384 -5.13 -8.79 15.84
CA MET A 384 -6.41 -9.41 15.50
C MET A 384 -6.84 -8.98 14.09
N PRO A 385 -6.14 -9.45 13.05
CA PRO A 385 -6.41 -9.04 11.67
C PRO A 385 -7.82 -9.45 11.23
N LEU A 386 -8.45 -8.60 10.42
CA LEU A 386 -9.84 -8.74 9.99
C LEU A 386 -9.96 -8.88 8.47
N PHE A 387 -9.29 -8.01 7.70
CA PHE A 387 -9.41 -7.97 6.25
C PHE A 387 -8.24 -7.26 5.56
N GLY A 388 -8.19 -7.31 4.24
CA GLY A 388 -7.18 -6.59 3.45
C GLY A 388 -5.75 -7.08 3.72
N ASP A 389 -4.82 -6.14 3.89
CA ASP A 389 -3.39 -6.41 4.13
C ASP A 389 -3.07 -6.87 5.57
N GLN A 390 -4.05 -6.84 6.47
CA GLN A 390 -3.87 -7.01 7.90
C GLN A 390 -3.27 -8.36 8.28
N MET A 391 -3.68 -9.45 7.62
CA MET A 391 -3.16 -10.80 7.89
C MET A 391 -1.68 -10.92 7.51
N ASP A 392 -1.28 -10.32 6.39
CA ASP A 392 0.14 -10.33 5.98
C ASP A 392 0.98 -9.44 6.90
N ASN A 393 0.45 -8.29 7.33
CA ASN A 393 1.13 -7.42 8.30
C ASN A 393 1.31 -8.13 9.65
N ALA A 394 0.28 -8.81 10.14
CA ALA A 394 0.36 -9.62 11.34
C ALA A 394 1.45 -10.69 11.22
N LYS A 395 1.50 -11.37 10.06
CA LYS A 395 2.54 -12.38 9.81
C LYS A 395 3.95 -11.79 9.81
N ARG A 396 4.15 -10.61 9.24
CA ARG A 396 5.45 -9.90 9.24
C ARG A 396 5.91 -9.54 10.65
N MET A 397 4.99 -9.14 11.53
CA MET A 397 5.32 -8.80 12.91
C MET A 397 5.57 -10.04 13.78
N GLU A 398 4.77 -11.10 13.58
CA GLU A 398 4.95 -12.39 14.24
C GLU A 398 6.32 -13.00 13.89
N THR A 399 6.69 -13.04 12.61
CA THR A 399 7.99 -13.57 12.14
C THR A 399 9.18 -12.79 12.68
N ARG A 400 8.99 -11.51 13.07
CA ARG A 400 10.00 -10.68 13.72
C ARG A 400 10.00 -10.80 15.25
N GLY A 401 9.12 -11.63 15.81
CA GLY A 401 8.97 -11.81 17.25
C GLY A 401 8.52 -10.55 17.98
N ALA A 402 7.77 -9.66 17.31
CA ALA A 402 7.36 -8.36 17.82
C ALA A 402 5.85 -8.29 18.18
N GLY A 403 5.14 -9.40 18.06
CA GLY A 403 3.76 -9.53 18.51
C GLY A 403 3.21 -10.95 18.35
N VAL A 404 2.00 -11.15 18.87
CA VAL A 404 1.23 -12.40 18.76
C VAL A 404 0.00 -12.14 17.90
N SER A 405 -0.27 -13.02 16.93
CA SER A 405 -1.49 -12.93 16.11
C SER A 405 -2.55 -13.89 16.63
N LEU A 406 -3.77 -13.39 16.79
CA LEU A 406 -4.96 -14.15 17.18
C LEU A 406 -6.00 -14.08 16.08
N ASN A 407 -6.67 -15.19 15.81
CA ASN A 407 -7.85 -15.19 14.96
C ASN A 407 -9.04 -14.65 15.79
N VAL A 408 -9.52 -13.46 15.46
CA VAL A 408 -10.59 -12.80 16.24
C VAL A 408 -11.86 -13.63 16.32
N LEU A 409 -12.13 -14.47 15.32
CA LEU A 409 -13.34 -15.29 15.24
C LEU A 409 -13.27 -16.46 16.23
N GLU A 410 -12.09 -17.08 16.33
CA GLU A 410 -11.86 -18.33 17.06
C GLU A 410 -11.32 -18.11 18.47
N MET A 411 -10.61 -16.99 18.71
CA MET A 411 -9.97 -16.74 20.00
C MET A 411 -11.00 -16.70 21.13
N THR A 412 -10.57 -17.19 22.28
CA THR A 412 -11.26 -17.12 23.56
C THR A 412 -10.74 -15.96 24.41
N ALA A 413 -11.43 -15.69 25.52
CA ALA A 413 -10.91 -14.76 26.53
C ALA A 413 -9.54 -15.19 27.09
N ASP A 414 -9.33 -16.50 27.26
CA ASP A 414 -8.08 -17.07 27.76
C ASP A 414 -6.94 -16.85 26.76
N ASP A 415 -7.19 -17.00 25.46
CA ASP A 415 -6.18 -16.78 24.41
C ASP A 415 -5.71 -15.32 24.41
N LEU A 416 -6.64 -14.37 24.51
CA LEU A 416 -6.31 -12.94 24.54
C LEU A 416 -5.55 -12.56 25.82
N GLU A 417 -5.99 -13.08 26.98
CA GLU A 417 -5.29 -12.88 28.25
C GLU A 417 -3.85 -13.41 28.20
N ASN A 418 -3.67 -14.63 27.69
CA ASN A 418 -2.36 -15.27 27.55
C ASN A 418 -1.46 -14.51 26.57
N ALA A 419 -1.99 -14.08 25.42
CA ALA A 419 -1.24 -13.28 24.46
C ALA A 419 -0.78 -11.94 25.07
N LEU A 420 -1.66 -11.26 25.82
CA LEU A 420 -1.32 -10.01 26.52
C LEU A 420 -0.24 -10.24 27.58
N LYS A 421 -0.39 -11.27 28.41
CA LYS A 421 0.63 -11.65 29.39
C LYS A 421 1.97 -11.98 28.72
N ALA A 422 1.96 -12.66 27.58
CA ALA A 422 3.17 -12.98 26.83
C ALA A 422 3.87 -11.70 26.34
N VAL A 423 3.18 -10.84 25.58
CA VAL A 423 3.83 -9.65 24.98
C VAL A 423 4.25 -8.60 26.02
N ILE A 424 3.61 -8.59 27.20
CA ILE A 424 3.95 -7.67 28.30
C ILE A 424 5.13 -8.19 29.13
N ASN A 425 5.18 -9.49 29.43
CA ASN A 425 6.11 -10.05 30.41
C ASN A 425 7.33 -10.73 29.79
N ASP A 426 7.22 -11.31 28.59
CA ASP A 426 8.36 -11.88 27.88
C ASP A 426 9.18 -10.77 27.22
N LYS A 427 10.42 -10.61 27.70
CA LYS A 427 11.33 -9.54 27.27
C LYS A 427 11.66 -9.62 25.78
N SER A 428 11.61 -10.79 25.16
CA SER A 428 11.96 -10.96 23.75
C SER A 428 11.06 -10.11 22.84
N TYR A 429 9.76 -10.01 23.12
CA TYR A 429 8.85 -9.14 22.35
C TYR A 429 9.25 -7.67 22.45
N LYS A 430 9.56 -7.20 23.66
CA LYS A 430 10.00 -5.82 23.88
C LYS A 430 11.35 -5.54 23.22
N GLU A 431 12.31 -6.46 23.33
CA GLU A 431 13.62 -6.33 22.71
C GLU A 431 13.52 -6.30 21.18
N ASN A 432 12.70 -7.17 20.59
CA ASN A 432 12.47 -7.23 19.16
C ASN A 432 11.80 -5.96 18.63
N ILE A 433 10.70 -5.50 19.25
CA ILE A 433 10.04 -4.26 18.80
C ILE A 433 10.95 -3.03 18.98
N MET A 434 11.76 -2.98 20.05
CA MET A 434 12.74 -1.90 20.23
C MET A 434 13.86 -1.95 19.20
N ARG A 435 14.29 -3.15 18.77
CA ARG A 435 15.21 -3.32 17.63
C ARG A 435 14.59 -2.80 16.34
N LEU A 436 13.34 -3.17 16.04
CA LEU A 436 12.62 -2.66 14.86
C LEU A 436 12.45 -1.13 14.92
N SER A 437 12.13 -0.58 16.10
CA SER A 437 12.00 0.86 16.33
C SER A 437 13.28 1.60 15.99
N ARG A 438 14.42 1.10 16.47
CA ARG A 438 15.75 1.68 16.16
C ARG A 438 16.04 1.64 14.67
N LEU A 439 15.82 0.50 14.02
CA LEU A 439 16.02 0.37 12.56
C LEU A 439 15.12 1.32 11.75
N HIS A 440 13.86 1.46 12.16
CA HIS A 440 12.89 2.30 11.45
C HIS A 440 13.21 3.80 11.56
N LYS A 441 13.72 4.22 12.72
CA LYS A 441 14.07 5.62 12.99
C LYS A 441 15.49 5.99 12.55
N ASP A 442 16.33 5.01 12.24
CA ASP A 442 17.68 5.24 11.73
C ASP A 442 17.62 5.60 10.24
N ARG A 443 17.25 6.86 9.98
CA ARG A 443 17.03 7.40 8.64
C ARG A 443 17.53 8.84 8.55
N PRO A 444 17.96 9.28 7.36
CA PRO A 444 18.47 10.65 7.19
C PRO A 444 17.37 11.71 7.13
N ILE A 445 16.15 11.35 6.69
CA ILE A 445 15.02 12.26 6.48
C ILE A 445 13.76 11.60 7.03
N GLU A 446 12.93 12.37 7.74
CA GLU A 446 11.65 11.87 8.23
C GLU A 446 10.66 11.65 7.06
N PRO A 447 9.73 10.67 7.15
CA PRO A 447 8.94 10.27 5.99
C PRO A 447 7.96 11.34 5.52
N LEU A 448 7.50 12.21 6.42
CA LEU A 448 6.65 13.35 6.08
C LEU A 448 7.44 14.37 5.24
N ASP A 449 8.61 14.77 5.71
CA ASP A 449 9.50 15.69 4.99
C ASP A 449 9.94 15.09 3.64
N LEU A 450 10.22 13.78 3.61
CA LEU A 450 10.55 13.06 2.38
C LEU A 450 9.38 13.07 1.39
N ALA A 451 8.15 12.84 1.85
CA ALA A 451 6.96 12.91 0.99
C ALA A 451 6.79 14.30 0.38
N VAL A 452 6.89 15.35 1.21
CA VAL A 452 6.81 16.75 0.78
C VAL A 452 7.91 17.08 -0.22
N PHE A 453 9.16 16.71 0.08
CA PHE A 453 10.29 16.90 -0.81
C PHE A 453 10.04 16.33 -2.20
N TRP A 454 9.49 15.11 -2.29
CA TRP A 454 9.22 14.46 -3.57
C TRP A 454 8.04 15.06 -4.34
N VAL A 455 7.01 15.55 -3.64
CA VAL A 455 5.94 16.32 -4.28
C VAL A 455 6.51 17.59 -4.90
N GLU A 456 7.30 18.35 -4.14
CA GLU A 456 7.99 19.53 -4.67
C GLU A 456 9.01 19.21 -5.75
N TYR A 457 9.71 18.07 -5.65
CA TYR A 457 10.66 17.63 -6.65
C TYR A 457 9.98 17.42 -7.99
N VAL A 458 8.79 16.79 -7.99
CA VAL A 458 7.98 16.60 -9.20
C VAL A 458 7.54 17.95 -9.78
N MET A 459 7.10 18.89 -8.94
CA MET A 459 6.76 20.26 -9.37
C MET A 459 7.96 20.97 -10.02
N ARG A 460 9.08 21.08 -9.30
CA ARG A 460 10.30 21.76 -9.74
C ARG A 460 10.87 21.19 -11.04
N ASN A 461 10.73 19.88 -11.25
CA ASN A 461 11.28 19.17 -12.39
C ASN A 461 10.23 18.78 -13.44
N LYS A 462 9.05 19.43 -13.43
CA LYS A 462 8.00 19.27 -14.45
C LYS A 462 7.67 17.79 -14.76
N GLY A 463 7.53 16.99 -13.70
CA GLY A 463 7.23 15.56 -13.81
C GLY A 463 8.41 14.60 -13.67
N ALA A 464 9.65 15.09 -13.51
CA ALA A 464 10.85 14.28 -13.27
C ALA A 464 11.08 13.11 -14.26
N PRO A 465 11.05 13.35 -15.59
CA PRO A 465 11.11 12.29 -16.60
C PRO A 465 12.39 11.45 -16.56
N HIS A 466 13.49 11.98 -16.03
CA HIS A 466 14.77 11.26 -15.88
C HIS A 466 14.73 10.11 -14.86
N LEU A 467 13.68 10.01 -14.04
CA LEU A 467 13.46 8.88 -13.14
C LEU A 467 12.68 7.73 -13.80
N ARG A 468 12.13 7.94 -15.00
CA ARG A 468 11.37 6.94 -15.75
C ARG A 468 12.34 5.97 -16.45
N PRO A 469 12.27 4.66 -16.17
CA PRO A 469 13.14 3.69 -16.82
C PRO A 469 12.76 3.48 -18.29
N ALA A 470 13.74 3.17 -19.14
CA ALA A 470 13.51 2.82 -20.55
C ALA A 470 12.65 1.55 -20.73
N ALA A 471 12.44 0.77 -19.66
CA ALA A 471 11.56 -0.40 -19.65
C ALA A 471 10.12 -0.08 -20.13
N HIS A 472 9.66 1.16 -19.97
CA HIS A 472 8.36 1.59 -20.49
C HIS A 472 8.26 1.63 -22.01
N ASP A 473 9.39 1.69 -22.71
CA ASP A 473 9.48 1.82 -24.16
C ASP A 473 9.88 0.49 -24.83
N LEU A 474 10.10 -0.57 -24.04
CA LEU A 474 10.47 -1.90 -24.51
C LEU A 474 9.23 -2.77 -24.70
N THR A 475 9.28 -3.63 -25.73
CA THR A 475 8.34 -4.75 -25.82
C THR A 475 8.63 -5.80 -24.74
N TRP A 476 7.65 -6.62 -24.40
CA TRP A 476 7.79 -7.63 -23.33
C TRP A 476 8.96 -8.61 -23.57
N TYR A 477 9.26 -8.95 -24.83
CA TYR A 477 10.36 -9.85 -25.16
C TYR A 477 11.73 -9.15 -25.14
N GLN A 478 11.79 -7.85 -25.47
CA GLN A 478 13.00 -7.03 -25.29
C GLN A 478 13.31 -6.81 -23.80
N TYR A 479 12.29 -6.52 -22.99
CA TYR A 479 12.43 -6.36 -21.54
C TYR A 479 13.05 -7.60 -20.88
N HIS A 480 12.66 -8.79 -21.33
CA HIS A 480 13.20 -10.07 -20.87
C HIS A 480 14.39 -10.59 -21.69
N SER A 481 14.92 -9.79 -22.64
CA SER A 481 16.04 -10.13 -23.52
C SER A 481 15.86 -11.44 -24.30
N LEU A 482 14.62 -11.84 -24.59
CA LEU A 482 14.29 -13.09 -25.28
C LEU A 482 14.71 -13.04 -26.76
N ASP A 483 14.74 -11.86 -27.37
CA ASP A 483 15.29 -11.61 -28.69
C ASP A 483 16.81 -11.87 -28.74
N VAL A 484 17.56 -11.36 -27.76
CA VAL A 484 19.00 -11.60 -27.62
C VAL A 484 19.29 -13.07 -27.33
N ILE A 485 18.56 -13.68 -26.39
CA ILE A 485 18.70 -15.11 -26.06
C ILE A 485 18.39 -15.97 -27.31
N GLY A 486 17.32 -15.66 -28.03
CA GLY A 486 16.95 -16.34 -29.27
C GLY A 486 18.05 -16.23 -30.34
N PHE A 487 18.63 -15.04 -30.53
CA PHE A 487 19.74 -14.81 -31.46
C PHE A 487 20.98 -15.62 -31.09
N LEU A 488 21.39 -15.61 -29.82
CA LEU A 488 22.55 -16.36 -29.34
C LEU A 488 22.33 -17.88 -29.47
N LEU A 489 21.14 -18.38 -29.17
CA LEU A 489 20.78 -19.78 -29.36
C LEU A 489 20.86 -20.19 -30.84
N ALA A 490 20.40 -19.34 -31.76
CA ALA A 490 20.51 -19.60 -33.20
C ALA A 490 21.96 -19.74 -33.67
N ILE A 491 22.88 -18.90 -33.15
CA ILE A 491 24.33 -19.03 -33.42
C ILE A 491 24.85 -20.38 -32.93
N VAL A 492 24.58 -20.74 -31.66
CA VAL A 492 25.06 -22.00 -31.08
C VAL A 492 24.54 -23.21 -31.86
N LEU A 493 23.25 -23.22 -32.19
CA LEU A 493 22.63 -24.30 -32.97
C LEU A 493 23.23 -24.41 -34.37
N THR A 494 23.52 -23.28 -35.02
CA THR A 494 24.15 -23.25 -36.35
C THR A 494 25.58 -23.81 -36.31
N VAL A 495 26.37 -23.44 -35.30
CA VAL A 495 27.73 -23.97 -35.11
C VAL A 495 27.68 -25.47 -34.83
N VAL A 496 26.83 -25.93 -33.90
CA VAL A 496 26.67 -27.36 -33.59
C VAL A 496 26.22 -28.14 -34.82
N PHE A 497 25.25 -27.63 -35.59
CA PHE A 497 24.78 -28.25 -36.82
C PHE A 497 25.89 -28.35 -37.87
N THR A 498 26.68 -27.29 -38.04
CA THR A 498 27.81 -27.25 -38.97
C THR A 498 28.89 -28.25 -38.57
N VAL A 499 29.29 -28.27 -37.30
CA VAL A 499 30.25 -29.24 -36.76
C VAL A 499 29.73 -30.67 -36.94
N PHE A 500 28.46 -30.92 -36.62
CA PHE A 500 27.82 -32.22 -36.81
C PHE A 500 27.85 -32.64 -38.28
N LYS A 501 27.50 -31.75 -39.22
CA LYS A 501 27.54 -32.05 -40.67
C LYS A 501 28.97 -32.30 -41.16
N CYS A 502 29.95 -31.50 -40.72
CA CYS A 502 31.36 -31.70 -41.01
C CYS A 502 31.88 -33.04 -40.47
N CYS A 503 31.54 -33.40 -39.22
CA CYS A 503 31.90 -34.67 -38.61
C CYS A 503 31.20 -35.85 -39.31
N ALA A 504 29.90 -35.75 -39.60
CA ALA A 504 29.15 -36.79 -40.30
C ALA A 504 29.67 -36.99 -41.74
N TYR A 505 30.02 -35.91 -42.44
CA TYR A 505 30.67 -35.96 -43.75
C TYR A 505 32.08 -36.59 -43.65
N GLY A 506 32.88 -36.16 -42.67
CA GLY A 506 34.20 -36.72 -42.37
C GLY A 506 34.14 -38.21 -42.06
N CYS A 507 33.22 -38.64 -41.21
CA CYS A 507 32.98 -40.05 -40.87
C CYS A 507 32.48 -40.85 -42.08
N ARG A 508 31.56 -40.31 -42.90
CA ARG A 508 31.16 -40.96 -44.16
C ARG A 508 32.33 -41.13 -45.12
N LYS A 509 33.25 -40.15 -45.18
CA LYS A 509 34.43 -40.22 -46.05
C LYS A 509 35.50 -41.17 -45.51
N CYS A 510 35.69 -41.23 -44.19
CA CYS A 510 36.69 -42.08 -43.54
C CYS A 510 36.24 -43.54 -43.34
N PHE A 511 34.95 -43.79 -43.15
CA PHE A 511 34.40 -45.13 -42.85
C PHE A 511 33.41 -45.65 -43.91
N GLY A 512 33.00 -44.82 -44.88
CA GLY A 512 31.98 -45.17 -45.90
C GLY A 512 32.52 -45.69 -47.23
N LYS A 513 33.57 -46.53 -47.24
CA LYS A 513 33.87 -47.42 -48.38
C LYS A 513 34.51 -48.73 -47.92
N LYS A 514 33.69 -49.73 -47.57
CA LYS A 514 34.01 -51.16 -47.81
C LYS A 514 32.74 -51.94 -48.18
N GLY A 515 32.61 -52.22 -49.48
CA GLY A 515 31.70 -53.21 -50.07
C GLY A 515 31.39 -52.85 -51.53
N ARG A 516 31.61 -53.68 -52.56
CA ARG A 516 32.24 -55.02 -52.68
C ARG A 516 32.58 -55.20 -54.18
N VAL A 517 33.84 -55.52 -54.46
CA VAL A 517 34.47 -56.26 -55.59
C VAL A 517 33.71 -56.38 -56.94
N LYS A 518 34.27 -55.78 -58.01
CA LYS A 518 34.07 -56.18 -59.42
C LYS A 518 34.63 -57.60 -59.63
N LYS A 519 33.81 -58.57 -60.07
CA LYS A 519 34.31 -59.86 -60.58
C LYS A 519 34.81 -59.69 -62.02
N SER A 520 36.04 -60.14 -62.25
CA SER A 520 36.74 -60.15 -63.54
C SER A 520 36.24 -61.27 -64.47
N HIS A 521 36.37 -61.00 -65.77
CA HIS A 521 36.13 -61.83 -66.95
C HIS A 521 36.47 -63.33 -66.84
N LYS A 522 35.70 -64.15 -67.58
CA LYS A 522 36.28 -65.22 -68.41
C LYS A 522 35.70 -65.16 -69.83
N SER A 523 36.58 -64.90 -70.78
CA SER A 523 36.44 -65.23 -72.20
C SER A 523 36.48 -66.76 -72.38
N LYS A 524 35.65 -67.29 -73.27
CA LYS A 524 36.00 -68.44 -74.12
C LYS A 524 35.32 -68.30 -75.48
N THR A 525 36.17 -68.11 -76.48
CA THR A 525 35.96 -68.40 -77.89
C THR A 525 35.81 -69.91 -78.10
N HIS A 526 34.81 -70.33 -78.89
CA HIS A 526 35.02 -71.04 -80.15
C HIS A 526 33.77 -70.92 -81.02
#